data_AF-A0A015KMJ9-F1
#
_entry.id   AF-A0A015KMJ9-F1
#
_cell.length_a   1.000
_cell.length_b   1.000
_cell.length_c   1.000
_cell.angle_alpha   90.00
_cell.angle_beta   90.00
_cell.angle_gamma   90.00
#
_symmetry.space_group_name_H-M   'P 1'
#
loop_
_entity.id
_entity.type
_entity.pdbx_description
1 polymer ?
#
loop_
_entity_poly.entity_id
_entity_poly.type
_entity_poly.pdbx_seq_one_letter_code
_entity_poly.pdbx_strand_id
1 'polypeptide(L)'
;MWLCFNAIYNQNTIQIITIAAANFFCASFGIIQMLEVQKWYKDFGKTCQIPLEIDFNPSFSSLDIPLVVVLMIFGFIMAFLSWKLYRQFGWNIYKKIGGDIQKQAMFRTYLIYVMLLKLDLFFILGLALEACTVFKINLRVKPTSIKHIRYLPKPFYLFHIAVSGLIFLNQIIGYRSVKKEMKLGIIYVCVFWVVIIIDFGILLYYSIGSVKDSWYFFIIFLIVGIIMTLLSLIWSVFVYKNFGQGLQDHLDQKNKESSANNNNLLLVSNEKRWSIED
;
A
#
# COMPACT_ATOMS: atom_id res chain seq x y z
N MET A 1 12.19 -0.06 -1.75
CA MET A 1 13.51 0.60 -1.56
C MET A 1 13.40 2.13 -1.52
N TRP A 2 12.79 2.78 -2.53
CA TRP A 2 12.62 4.24 -2.57
C TRP A 2 11.93 4.81 -1.31
N LEU A 3 10.86 4.16 -0.83
CA LEU A 3 10.19 4.56 0.41
C LEU A 3 11.11 4.47 1.64
N CYS A 4 12.00 3.48 1.73
CA CYS A 4 12.93 3.33 2.85
C CYS A 4 13.98 4.45 2.85
N PHE A 5 14.58 4.72 1.70
CA PHE A 5 15.56 5.79 1.55
C PHE A 5 14.96 7.16 1.89
N ASN A 6 13.77 7.43 1.34
CA ASN A 6 13.01 8.64 1.62
C ASN A 6 12.63 8.77 3.12
N ALA A 7 12.38 7.64 3.80
CA ALA A 7 12.04 7.62 5.23
C ALA A 7 13.25 7.98 6.11
N ILE A 8 14.41 7.39 5.82
CA ILE A 8 15.66 7.61 6.53
C ILE A 8 16.13 9.04 6.31
N TYR A 9 16.11 9.49 5.05
CA TYR A 9 16.54 10.84 4.68
C TYR A 9 15.68 11.93 5.33
N ASN A 10 14.36 11.77 5.33
CA ASN A 10 13.44 12.74 5.95
C ASN A 10 13.21 12.51 7.45
N GLN A 11 13.91 11.54 8.07
CA GLN A 11 13.73 11.12 9.46
C GLN A 11 12.25 10.92 9.85
N ASN A 12 11.44 10.41 8.92
CA ASN A 12 10.01 10.25 9.14
C ASN A 12 9.73 8.93 9.86
N THR A 13 9.56 9.03 11.18
CA THR A 13 9.38 7.87 12.05
C THR A 13 8.14 7.05 11.73
N ILE A 14 7.04 7.72 11.35
CA ILE A 14 5.79 7.07 10.98
C ILE A 14 6.02 6.22 9.73
N GLN A 15 6.76 6.76 8.75
CA GLN A 15 7.10 6.04 7.52
C GLN A 15 7.92 4.78 7.79
N ILE A 16 8.87 4.82 8.72
CA ILE A 16 9.70 3.67 9.09
C ILE A 16 8.84 2.55 9.70
N ILE A 17 7.95 2.88 10.65
CA ILE A 17 7.03 1.91 11.25
C ILE A 17 6.12 1.29 10.19
N THR A 18 5.55 2.14 9.33
CA THR A 18 4.65 1.69 8.26
C THR A 18 5.36 0.72 7.31
N ILE A 19 6.62 0.98 6.94
CA ILE A 19 7.41 0.08 6.09
C ILE A 19 7.69 -1.26 6.78
N ALA A 20 8.05 -1.25 8.06
CA ALA A 20 8.27 -2.50 8.79
C ALA A 20 6.99 -3.33 8.90
N ALA A 21 5.87 -2.69 9.23
CA ALA A 21 4.57 -3.35 9.25
C ALA A 21 4.22 -3.93 7.87
N ALA A 22 4.37 -3.14 6.80
CA ALA A 22 4.11 -3.60 5.43
C ALA A 22 4.98 -4.81 5.05
N ASN A 23 6.28 -4.82 5.39
CA ASN A 23 7.16 -5.96 5.13
C ASN A 23 6.70 -7.22 5.89
N PHE A 24 6.27 -7.07 7.14
CA PHE A 24 5.75 -8.20 7.93
C PHE A 24 4.44 -8.74 7.35
N PHE A 25 3.54 -7.85 6.92
CA PHE A 25 2.31 -8.25 6.20
C PHE A 25 2.65 -8.98 4.90
N CYS A 26 3.55 -8.46 4.07
CA CYS A 26 3.98 -9.12 2.83
C CYS A 26 4.57 -10.52 3.08
N ALA A 27 5.41 -10.68 4.12
CA ALA A 27 5.95 -11.98 4.49
C ALA A 27 4.85 -12.98 4.90
N SER A 28 3.87 -12.51 5.67
CA SER A 28 2.69 -13.31 6.07
C SER A 28 1.86 -13.73 4.85
N PHE A 29 1.68 -12.82 3.88
CA PHE A 29 1.01 -13.13 2.61
C PHE A 29 1.76 -14.19 1.78
N GLY A 30 3.09 -14.20 1.82
CA GLY A 30 3.89 -15.25 1.18
C GLY A 30 3.58 -16.65 1.70
N ILE A 31 3.33 -16.80 3.01
CA ILE A 31 2.92 -18.08 3.62
C ILE A 31 1.56 -18.52 3.07
N ILE A 32 0.59 -17.61 3.01
CA ILE A 32 -0.77 -17.90 2.50
C ILE A 32 -0.70 -18.35 1.03
N GLN A 33 0.07 -17.63 0.21
CA GLN A 33 0.26 -17.97 -1.20
C GLN A 33 0.89 -19.36 -1.36
N MET A 34 1.89 -19.67 -0.54
CA MET A 34 2.55 -20.98 -0.52
C MET A 34 1.54 -22.11 -0.23
N LEU A 35 0.72 -21.97 0.83
CA LEU A 35 -0.29 -22.96 1.19
C LEU A 35 -1.33 -23.16 0.09
N GLU A 36 -1.73 -22.09 -0.58
CA GLU A 36 -2.72 -22.16 -1.64
C GLU A 36 -2.18 -22.84 -2.90
N VAL A 37 -0.94 -22.56 -3.32
CA VAL A 37 -0.33 -23.25 -4.47
C VAL A 37 -0.24 -24.76 -4.22
N GLN A 38 0.13 -25.18 -3.00
CA GLN A 38 0.15 -26.60 -2.63
C GLN A 38 -1.24 -27.25 -2.73
N LYS A 39 -2.29 -26.53 -2.35
CA LYS A 39 -3.67 -27.01 -2.46
C LYS A 39 -4.06 -27.21 -3.93
N TRP A 40 -3.84 -26.20 -4.78
CA TRP A 40 -4.15 -26.27 -6.21
C TRP A 40 -3.38 -27.40 -6.91
N TYR A 41 -2.12 -27.62 -6.55
CA TYR A 41 -1.31 -28.73 -7.06
C TYR A 41 -1.93 -30.11 -6.74
N LYS A 42 -2.34 -30.31 -5.48
CA LYS A 42 -2.97 -31.58 -5.05
C LYS A 42 -4.33 -31.83 -5.71
N ASP A 43 -5.10 -30.78 -5.95
CA ASP A 43 -6.42 -30.89 -6.59
C ASP A 43 -6.30 -31.16 -8.11
N PHE A 44 -5.26 -30.62 -8.76
CA PHE A 44 -4.96 -30.92 -10.17
C PHE A 44 -4.66 -32.42 -10.38
N GLY A 45 -3.84 -33.02 -9.50
CA GLY A 45 -3.46 -34.44 -9.58
C GLY A 45 -4.63 -35.43 -9.45
N LYS A 46 -5.77 -35.02 -8.89
CA LYS A 46 -6.97 -35.88 -8.74
C LYS A 46 -7.91 -35.87 -9.94
N THR A 47 -7.79 -34.86 -10.81
CA THR A 47 -8.78 -34.58 -11.88
C THR A 47 -8.38 -35.18 -13.24
N CYS A 48 -7.12 -35.60 -13.40
CA CYS A 48 -6.66 -36.28 -14.61
C CYS A 48 -6.98 -37.78 -14.60
N GLN A 49 -7.72 -38.26 -15.60
CA GLN A 49 -8.06 -39.69 -15.80
C GLN A 49 -6.93 -40.50 -16.46
N ILE A 50 -5.89 -39.84 -16.97
CA ILE A 50 -4.69 -40.46 -17.52
C ILE A 50 -3.56 -39.96 -16.62
N PRO A 51 -2.68 -40.83 -16.09
CA PRO A 51 -1.52 -40.37 -15.34
C PRO A 51 -0.60 -39.71 -16.37
N LEU A 52 -0.82 -38.42 -16.58
CA LEU A 52 0.17 -37.59 -17.24
C LEU A 52 1.29 -37.49 -16.19
N GLU A 53 2.28 -38.37 -16.31
CA GLU A 53 3.58 -38.23 -15.66
C GLU A 53 4.25 -36.97 -16.25
N ILE A 54 3.67 -35.81 -15.98
CA ILE A 54 4.48 -34.61 -16.03
C ILE A 54 5.32 -34.70 -14.77
N ASP A 55 6.57 -35.12 -14.95
CA ASP A 55 7.65 -35.01 -13.97
C ASP A 55 7.99 -33.51 -13.74
N PHE A 56 6.97 -32.70 -13.44
CA PHE A 56 7.15 -31.49 -12.66
C PHE A 56 7.36 -31.99 -11.24
N ASN A 57 8.58 -32.44 -10.93
CA ASN A 57 9.04 -32.48 -9.55
C ASN A 57 9.06 -31.03 -9.07
N PRO A 58 7.99 -30.54 -8.41
CA PRO A 58 7.93 -29.14 -8.08
C PRO A 58 8.95 -28.98 -6.97
N SER A 59 10.08 -28.36 -7.27
CA SER A 59 11.11 -27.97 -6.29
C SER A 59 10.59 -26.86 -5.35
N PHE A 60 9.29 -26.86 -5.07
CA PHE A 60 8.52 -26.01 -4.18
C PHE A 60 9.13 -26.02 -2.78
N SER A 61 9.49 -27.22 -2.30
CA SER A 61 10.16 -27.37 -1.00
C SER A 61 11.56 -26.73 -0.99
N SER A 62 12.28 -26.78 -2.11
CA SER A 62 13.67 -26.31 -2.20
C SER A 62 13.80 -24.82 -2.49
N LEU A 63 12.78 -24.16 -3.07
CA LEU A 63 12.85 -22.74 -3.46
C LEU A 63 11.91 -21.85 -2.65
N ASP A 64 10.64 -22.25 -2.48
CA ASP A 64 9.64 -21.39 -1.85
C ASP A 64 9.80 -21.35 -0.33
N ILE A 65 10.10 -22.50 0.30
CA ILE A 65 10.29 -22.57 1.75
C ILE A 65 11.49 -21.70 2.19
N PRO A 66 12.70 -21.82 1.61
CA PRO A 66 13.82 -20.96 1.99
C PRO A 66 13.51 -19.48 1.75
N LEU A 67 12.82 -19.14 0.65
CA LEU A 67 12.45 -17.76 0.35
C LEU A 67 11.53 -17.17 1.44
N VAL A 68 10.48 -17.89 1.85
CA VAL A 68 9.57 -17.44 2.91
C VAL A 68 10.30 -17.32 4.24
N VAL A 69 11.16 -18.27 4.59
CA VAL A 69 11.97 -18.23 5.82
C VAL A 69 12.88 -16.99 5.82
N VAL A 70 13.58 -16.73 4.72
CA VAL A 70 14.46 -15.56 4.58
C VAL A 70 13.66 -14.27 4.69
N LEU A 71 12.49 -14.17 4.03
CA LEU A 71 11.61 -13.00 4.12
C LEU A 71 11.12 -12.74 5.55
N MET A 72 10.78 -13.80 6.30
CA MET A 72 10.39 -13.68 7.71
C MET A 72 11.54 -13.17 8.58
N ILE A 73 12.76 -13.72 8.42
CA ILE A 73 13.95 -13.27 9.15
C ILE A 73 14.21 -11.78 8.87
N PHE A 74 14.22 -11.37 7.59
CA PHE A 74 14.36 -9.97 7.23
C PHE A 74 13.23 -9.09 7.78
N GLY A 75 11.99 -9.61 7.81
CA GLY A 75 10.85 -8.94 8.43
C GLY A 75 11.08 -8.65 9.91
N PHE A 76 11.57 -9.62 10.67
CA PHE A 76 11.91 -9.45 12.09
C PHE A 76 13.06 -8.46 12.31
N ILE A 77 14.13 -8.55 11.50
CA ILE A 77 15.26 -7.61 11.57
C ILE A 77 14.77 -6.18 11.30
N MET A 78 13.95 -5.99 10.26
CA MET A 78 13.38 -4.70 9.90
C MET A 78 12.44 -4.14 10.98
N ALA A 79 11.63 -5.00 11.61
CA ALA A 79 10.79 -4.62 12.74
C ALA A 79 11.62 -4.16 13.95
N PHE A 80 12.69 -4.90 14.28
CA PHE A 80 13.61 -4.56 15.36
C PHE A 80 14.33 -3.22 15.09
N LEU A 81 14.89 -3.03 13.89
CA LEU A 81 15.52 -1.77 13.50
C LEU A 81 14.54 -0.60 13.56
N SER A 82 13.31 -0.81 13.09
CA SER A 82 12.27 0.21 13.07
C SER A 82 11.83 0.60 14.48
N TRP A 83 11.78 -0.35 15.41
CA TRP A 83 11.54 -0.05 16.83
C TRP A 83 12.66 0.78 17.46
N LYS A 84 13.92 0.46 17.17
CA LYS A 84 15.07 1.24 17.66
C LYS A 84 15.07 2.67 17.09
N LEU A 85 14.83 2.81 15.79
CA LEU A 85 14.70 4.11 15.12
C LEU A 85 13.50 4.89 15.64
N TYR A 86 12.38 4.23 15.97
CA TYR A 86 11.21 4.88 16.56
C TYR A 86 11.55 5.58 17.87
N ARG A 87 12.28 4.91 18.77
CA ARG A 87 12.69 5.49 20.04
C ARG A 87 13.62 6.70 19.85
N GLN A 88 14.56 6.61 18.92
CA GLN A 88 15.54 7.67 18.70
C GLN A 88 14.94 8.91 18.01
N PHE A 89 14.07 8.72 17.01
CA PHE A 89 13.44 9.84 16.31
C PHE A 89 12.24 10.43 17.06
N GLY A 90 11.51 9.65 17.86
CA GLY A 90 10.44 10.17 18.71
C GLY A 90 10.96 11.22 19.69
N TRP A 91 12.17 11.03 20.21
CA TRP A 91 12.83 11.99 21.08
C TRP A 91 13.28 13.26 20.34
N ASN A 92 13.64 13.15 19.06
CA ASN A 92 14.01 14.29 18.20
C ASN A 92 12.79 15.13 17.78
N ILE A 93 11.64 14.49 17.52
CA ILE A 93 10.37 15.19 17.22
C ILE A 93 9.90 16.00 18.43
N TYR A 94 10.00 15.44 19.64
CA TYR A 94 9.68 16.14 20.88
C TYR A 94 10.51 17.42 21.04
N LYS A 95 11.82 17.34 20.76
CA LYS A 95 12.71 18.51 20.82
C LYS A 95 12.45 19.57 19.75
N LYS A 96 11.99 19.17 18.56
CA LYS A 96 11.88 20.06 17.40
C LYS A 96 10.56 20.83 17.34
N ILE A 97 9.46 20.25 17.80
CA ILE A 97 8.12 20.87 17.72
C ILE A 97 7.78 21.70 18.98
N GLY A 98 8.50 21.50 20.09
CA GLY A 98 8.21 22.18 21.36
C GLY A 98 7.04 21.56 22.12
N GLY A 99 6.57 22.20 23.20
CA GLY A 99 5.61 21.62 24.15
C GLY A 99 4.13 21.67 23.76
N ASP A 100 3.75 22.22 22.60
CA ASP A 100 2.35 22.31 22.21
C ASP A 100 1.83 20.97 21.66
N ILE A 101 1.07 20.28 22.51
CA ILE A 101 0.49 18.96 22.26
C ILE A 101 -0.50 18.99 21.09
N GLN A 102 -1.22 20.10 20.88
CA GLN A 102 -2.23 20.21 19.83
C GLN A 102 -1.58 20.26 18.44
N LYS A 103 -0.53 21.09 18.30
CA LYS A 103 0.25 21.18 17.05
C LYS A 103 0.92 19.86 16.70
N GLN A 104 1.46 19.15 17.69
CA GLN A 104 2.02 17.81 17.50
C GLN A 104 0.97 16.80 17.01
N ALA A 105 -0.23 16.81 17.58
CA ALA A 105 -1.31 15.90 17.18
C ALA A 105 -1.78 16.13 15.73
N MET A 106 -1.89 17.40 15.31
CA MET A 106 -2.25 17.74 13.93
C MET A 106 -1.16 17.31 12.94
N PHE A 107 0.10 17.59 13.26
CA PHE A 107 1.23 17.18 12.42
C PHE A 107 1.33 15.65 12.30
N ARG A 108 1.09 14.92 13.40
CA ARG A 108 1.03 13.45 13.39
C ARG A 108 -0.09 12.95 12.49
N THR A 109 -1.28 13.55 12.56
CA THR A 109 -2.43 13.21 11.71
C THR A 109 -2.09 13.41 10.22
N TYR A 110 -1.48 14.55 9.88
CA TYR A 110 -0.97 14.82 8.53
C TYR A 110 0.00 13.74 8.06
N LEU A 111 0.99 13.40 8.88
CA LEU A 111 2.02 12.42 8.50
C LEU A 111 1.41 11.03 8.30
N ILE A 112 0.48 10.60 9.15
CA ILE A 112 -0.23 9.31 8.97
C ILE A 112 -1.02 9.33 7.67
N TYR A 113 -1.75 10.40 7.39
CA TYR A 113 -2.53 10.51 6.15
C TYR A 113 -1.65 10.46 4.89
N VAL A 114 -0.56 11.22 4.85
CA VAL A 114 0.38 11.18 3.72
C VAL A 114 1.01 9.79 3.58
N MET A 115 1.21 9.08 4.68
CA MET A 115 1.69 7.69 4.66
C MET A 115 0.65 6.70 4.13
N LEU A 116 -0.61 6.86 4.51
CA LEU A 116 -1.72 6.08 3.96
C LEU A 116 -1.81 6.29 2.44
N LEU A 117 -1.78 7.53 1.94
CA LEU A 117 -1.77 7.80 0.49
C LEU A 117 -0.62 7.10 -0.25
N LYS A 118 0.59 7.08 0.34
CA LYS A 118 1.75 6.38 -0.24
C LYS A 118 1.56 4.87 -0.27
N LEU A 119 0.99 4.29 0.80
CA LEU A 119 0.66 2.87 0.83
C LEU A 119 -0.43 2.55 -0.19
N ASP A 120 -1.49 3.35 -0.25
CA ASP A 120 -2.63 3.13 -1.12
C ASP A 120 -2.24 3.17 -2.60
N LEU A 121 -1.35 4.10 -2.96
CA LEU A 121 -0.80 4.17 -4.32
C LEU A 121 -0.13 2.87 -4.75
N PHE A 122 0.44 2.10 -3.82
CA PHE A 122 1.08 0.81 -4.11
C PHE A 122 0.10 -0.36 -3.95
N PHE A 123 -0.50 -0.49 -2.77
CA PHE A 123 -1.31 -1.65 -2.40
C PHE A 123 -2.71 -1.62 -3.01
N ILE A 124 -3.43 -0.49 -2.92
CA ILE A 124 -4.81 -0.39 -3.42
C ILE A 124 -4.82 -0.31 -4.94
N LEU A 125 -3.91 0.47 -5.54
CA LEU A 125 -3.76 0.49 -6.99
C LEU A 125 -3.29 -0.88 -7.52
N GLY A 126 -2.31 -1.52 -6.86
CA GLY A 126 -1.85 -2.86 -7.21
C GLY A 126 -2.98 -3.89 -7.15
N LEU A 127 -3.75 -3.90 -6.06
CA LEU A 127 -4.92 -4.76 -5.92
C LEU A 127 -5.97 -4.51 -7.01
N ALA A 128 -6.23 -3.25 -7.38
CA ALA A 128 -7.15 -2.92 -8.46
C ALA A 128 -6.64 -3.42 -9.83
N LEU A 129 -5.35 -3.24 -10.12
CA LEU A 129 -4.75 -3.78 -11.35
C LEU A 129 -4.79 -5.31 -11.38
N GLU A 130 -4.48 -5.97 -10.27
CA GLU A 130 -4.59 -7.43 -10.16
C GLU A 130 -6.04 -7.88 -10.34
N ALA A 131 -7.02 -7.18 -9.77
CA ALA A 131 -8.43 -7.49 -9.99
C ALA A 131 -8.82 -7.41 -11.50
N CYS A 132 -8.25 -6.49 -12.26
CA CYS A 132 -8.45 -6.44 -13.71
C CYS A 132 -7.89 -7.67 -14.45
N THR A 133 -6.79 -8.28 -13.96
CA THR A 133 -6.22 -9.50 -14.55
C THR A 133 -6.98 -10.76 -14.10
N VAL A 134 -7.44 -10.78 -12.84
CA VAL A 134 -8.21 -11.88 -12.22
C VAL A 134 -9.52 -12.13 -12.96
N PHE A 135 -10.26 -11.06 -13.25
CA PHE A 135 -11.56 -11.13 -13.89
C PHE A 135 -11.41 -10.98 -15.41
N LYS A 136 -11.35 -12.09 -16.15
CA LYS A 136 -11.36 -12.04 -17.61
C LYS A 136 -12.78 -11.88 -18.13
N ILE A 137 -13.04 -10.82 -18.88
CA ILE A 137 -14.27 -10.72 -19.67
C ILE A 137 -14.12 -11.60 -20.92
N ASN A 138 -15.04 -12.53 -21.13
CA ASN A 138 -15.28 -13.06 -22.46
C ASN A 138 -16.06 -12.01 -23.26
N LEU A 139 -15.37 -11.03 -23.86
CA LEU A 139 -16.00 -9.92 -24.58
C LEU A 139 -16.83 -10.38 -25.79
N ARG A 140 -16.52 -11.56 -26.35
CA ARG A 140 -17.08 -12.10 -27.60
C ARG A 140 -18.07 -13.26 -27.45
N VAL A 141 -18.25 -13.83 -26.25
CA VAL A 141 -19.00 -15.09 -26.10
C VAL A 141 -20.23 -14.88 -25.21
N LYS A 142 -21.43 -15.18 -25.75
CA LYS A 142 -22.65 -15.34 -24.93
C LYS A 142 -22.46 -16.55 -24.01
N PRO A 143 -22.84 -16.48 -22.72
CA PRO A 143 -22.51 -17.51 -21.74
C PRO A 143 -23.31 -18.79 -22.03
N THR A 144 -22.74 -19.74 -22.78
CA THR A 144 -23.39 -21.04 -23.06
C THR A 144 -22.78 -22.21 -22.29
N SER A 145 -21.84 -21.99 -21.36
CA SER A 145 -21.50 -22.99 -20.35
C SER A 145 -21.01 -22.34 -19.07
N ILE A 146 -21.90 -22.33 -18.09
CA ILE A 146 -21.69 -21.90 -16.72
C ILE A 146 -20.89 -23.00 -16.04
N LYS A 147 -19.56 -22.93 -16.10
CA LYS A 147 -18.64 -23.51 -15.10
C LYS A 147 -17.21 -23.28 -15.54
N HIS A 148 -16.44 -22.69 -14.64
CA HIS A 148 -15.00 -22.45 -14.70
C HIS A 148 -14.58 -21.26 -15.58
N ILE A 149 -14.61 -20.06 -14.98
CA ILE A 149 -13.60 -18.97 -15.02
C ILE A 149 -14.28 -17.75 -14.38
N ARG A 150 -13.59 -17.11 -13.43
CA ARG A 150 -14.04 -15.96 -12.61
C ARG A 150 -14.73 -14.88 -13.46
N TYR A 151 -16.05 -14.94 -13.52
CA TYR A 151 -16.86 -14.06 -14.36
C TYR A 151 -17.31 -12.84 -13.57
N LEU A 152 -16.98 -11.65 -14.09
CA LEU A 152 -17.56 -10.38 -13.65
C LEU A 152 -18.45 -9.84 -14.77
N PRO A 153 -19.72 -9.49 -14.52
CA PRO A 153 -20.57 -8.90 -15.55
C PRO A 153 -19.94 -7.65 -16.16
N LYS A 154 -20.10 -7.50 -17.49
CA LYS A 154 -19.54 -6.37 -18.26
C LYS A 154 -19.71 -4.99 -17.61
N PRO A 155 -20.89 -4.58 -17.10
CA PRO A 155 -21.03 -3.25 -16.49
C PRO A 155 -20.17 -3.07 -15.23
N PHE A 156 -20.07 -4.09 -14.38
CA PHE A 156 -19.24 -4.03 -13.17
C PHE A 156 -17.75 -4.03 -13.49
N TYR A 157 -17.33 -4.74 -14.54
CA TYR A 157 -15.93 -4.68 -14.97
C TYR A 157 -15.54 -3.31 -15.53
N LEU A 158 -16.39 -2.69 -16.35
CA LEU A 158 -16.15 -1.33 -16.86
C LEU A 158 -16.13 -0.31 -15.72
N PHE A 159 -17.03 -0.45 -14.75
CA PHE A 159 -17.03 0.33 -13.53
C PHE A 159 -15.70 0.19 -12.78
N HIS A 160 -15.21 -1.04 -12.59
CA HIS A 160 -13.95 -1.31 -11.92
C HIS A 160 -12.74 -0.69 -12.63
N ILE A 161 -12.68 -0.73 -13.97
CA ILE A 161 -11.62 -0.04 -14.73
C ILE A 161 -11.66 1.48 -14.49
N ALA A 162 -12.86 2.07 -14.50
CA ALA A 162 -13.02 3.50 -14.23
C ALA A 162 -12.57 3.86 -12.80
N VAL A 163 -12.93 3.03 -11.81
CA VAL A 163 -12.51 3.19 -10.41
C VAL A 163 -11.01 2.99 -10.25
N SER A 164 -10.40 2.08 -11.01
CA SER A 164 -8.94 1.86 -11.02
C SER A 164 -8.17 3.11 -11.45
N GLY A 165 -8.64 3.79 -12.50
CA GLY A 165 -8.10 5.10 -12.90
C GLY A 165 -8.36 6.19 -11.85
N LEU A 166 -9.55 6.17 -11.23
CA LEU A 166 -9.93 7.11 -10.18
C LEU A 166 -9.03 6.99 -8.94
N ILE A 167 -8.60 5.79 -8.55
CA ILE A 167 -7.68 5.56 -7.42
C ILE A 167 -6.42 6.40 -7.61
N PHE A 168 -5.80 6.37 -8.80
CA PHE A 168 -4.59 7.15 -9.08
C PHE A 168 -4.85 8.66 -8.98
N LEU A 169 -5.95 9.14 -9.56
CA LEU A 169 -6.34 10.56 -9.46
C LEU A 169 -6.62 10.98 -8.01
N ASN A 170 -7.27 10.11 -7.22
CA ASN A 170 -7.57 10.35 -5.82
C ASN A 170 -6.30 10.58 -5.00
N GLN A 171 -5.21 9.87 -5.28
CA GLN A 171 -3.92 10.09 -4.62
C GLN A 171 -3.35 11.48 -4.91
N ILE A 172 -3.42 11.93 -6.16
CA ILE A 172 -2.92 13.25 -6.58
C ILE A 172 -3.75 14.36 -5.92
N ILE A 173 -5.08 14.24 -5.97
CA ILE A 173 -5.99 15.22 -5.37
C ILE A 173 -5.79 15.25 -3.86
N GLY A 174 -5.72 14.09 -3.20
CA GLY A 174 -5.48 13.97 -1.76
C GLY A 174 -4.20 14.64 -1.32
N TYR A 175 -3.09 14.39 -2.01
CA TYR A 175 -1.81 15.01 -1.69
C TYR A 175 -1.82 16.54 -1.89
N ARG A 176 -2.35 17.02 -3.02
CA ARG A 176 -2.43 18.46 -3.29
C ARG A 176 -3.36 19.18 -2.31
N SER A 177 -4.48 18.55 -1.96
CA SER A 177 -5.49 19.13 -1.07
C SER A 177 -4.96 19.31 0.34
N VAL A 178 -4.19 18.36 0.84
CA VAL A 178 -3.59 18.47 2.16
C VAL A 178 -2.40 19.42 2.19
N LYS A 179 -1.62 19.53 1.10
CA LYS A 179 -0.53 20.51 1.01
C LYS A 179 -1.03 21.96 0.95
N LYS A 180 -2.18 22.20 0.31
CA LYS A 180 -2.76 23.55 0.10
C LYS A 180 -3.97 23.83 1.00
N GLU A 181 -4.25 22.97 1.98
CA GLU A 181 -5.46 23.03 2.84
C GLU A 181 -6.79 23.22 2.06
N MET A 182 -6.91 22.59 0.88
CA MET A 182 -8.12 22.70 0.05
C MET A 182 -9.26 21.84 0.63
N LYS A 183 -10.15 22.47 1.41
CA LYS A 183 -11.34 21.84 2.01
C LYS A 183 -12.18 21.06 1.00
N LEU A 184 -12.51 21.67 -0.14
CA LEU A 184 -13.29 21.03 -1.20
C LEU A 184 -12.58 19.78 -1.76
N GLY A 185 -11.26 19.85 -1.92
CA GLY A 185 -10.47 18.73 -2.44
C GLY A 185 -10.52 17.50 -1.53
N ILE A 186 -10.49 17.68 -0.21
CA ILE A 186 -10.65 16.56 0.74
C ILE A 186 -12.06 15.99 0.74
N ILE A 187 -13.09 16.82 0.54
CA ILE A 187 -14.47 16.32 0.41
C ILE A 187 -14.59 15.40 -0.80
N TYR A 188 -14.04 15.78 -1.96
CA TYR A 188 -14.00 14.90 -3.14
C TYR A 188 -13.24 13.60 -2.87
N VAL A 189 -12.12 13.67 -2.15
CA VAL A 189 -11.35 12.48 -1.77
C VAL A 189 -12.15 11.52 -0.90
N CYS A 190 -12.90 12.03 0.08
CA CYS A 190 -13.80 11.21 0.89
C CYS A 190 -14.87 10.52 0.04
N VAL A 191 -15.50 11.24 -0.90
CA VAL A 191 -16.51 10.66 -1.79
C VAL A 191 -15.90 9.56 -2.66
N PHE A 192 -14.71 9.78 -3.23
CA PHE A 192 -14.02 8.78 -4.04
C PHE A 192 -13.61 7.55 -3.23
N TRP A 193 -13.22 7.71 -1.96
CA TRP A 193 -12.98 6.56 -1.08
C TRP A 193 -14.23 5.69 -0.90
N VAL A 194 -15.41 6.30 -0.75
CA VAL A 194 -16.68 5.54 -0.68
C VAL A 194 -16.93 4.77 -1.98
N VAL A 195 -16.69 5.40 -3.14
CA VAL A 195 -16.82 4.73 -4.45
C VAL A 195 -15.88 3.52 -4.57
N ILE A 196 -14.62 3.66 -4.13
CA ILE A 196 -13.63 2.58 -4.14
C ILE A 196 -14.06 1.43 -3.20
N ILE A 197 -14.61 1.74 -2.03
CA ILE A 197 -15.13 0.72 -1.09
C ILE A 197 -16.28 -0.07 -1.73
N ILE A 198 -17.20 0.63 -2.42
CA ILE A 198 -18.32 -0.02 -3.12
C ILE A 198 -17.79 -0.97 -4.21
N ASP A 199 -16.84 -0.51 -5.02
CA ASP A 199 -16.21 -1.32 -6.06
C ASP A 199 -15.56 -2.59 -5.47
N PHE A 200 -14.73 -2.46 -4.43
CA PHE A 200 -14.10 -3.60 -3.79
C PHE A 200 -15.11 -4.54 -3.12
N GLY A 201 -16.21 -4.02 -2.60
CA GLY A 201 -17.34 -4.83 -2.11
C GLY A 201 -17.99 -5.66 -3.20
N ILE A 202 -18.17 -5.10 -4.41
CA ILE A 202 -18.66 -5.83 -5.58
C ILE A 202 -17.68 -6.94 -5.97
N LEU A 203 -16.38 -6.64 -6.07
CA LEU A 203 -15.35 -7.64 -6.39
C LEU A 203 -15.34 -8.79 -5.37
N LEU A 204 -15.46 -8.45 -4.08
CA LEU A 204 -15.50 -9.43 -3.00
C LEU A 204 -16.72 -10.35 -3.11
N TYR A 205 -17.91 -9.79 -3.38
CA TYR A 205 -19.14 -10.56 -3.57
C TYR A 205 -19.00 -11.60 -4.69
N TYR A 206 -18.49 -11.19 -5.86
CA TYR A 206 -18.27 -12.10 -6.99
C TYR A 206 -17.12 -13.09 -6.76
N SER A 207 -16.15 -12.76 -5.90
CA SER A 207 -15.05 -13.67 -5.55
C SER A 207 -15.50 -14.79 -4.60
N ILE A 208 -16.38 -14.47 -3.63
CA ILE A 208 -16.92 -15.44 -2.66
C ILE A 208 -17.97 -16.36 -3.29
N GLY A 209 -18.83 -15.83 -4.17
CA GLY A 209 -19.95 -16.60 -4.77
C GLY A 209 -19.54 -17.82 -5.60
N SER A 210 -18.25 -17.94 -5.96
CA SER A 210 -17.71 -19.04 -6.78
C SER A 210 -17.02 -20.13 -5.93
N VAL A 211 -17.73 -20.67 -4.94
CA VAL A 211 -17.20 -21.48 -3.81
C VAL A 211 -16.33 -22.69 -4.22
N LYS A 212 -16.53 -23.27 -5.41
CA LYS A 212 -15.77 -24.45 -5.85
C LYS A 212 -14.35 -24.12 -6.34
N ASP A 213 -14.09 -22.88 -6.77
CA ASP A 213 -12.80 -22.43 -7.33
C ASP A 213 -12.34 -21.07 -6.75
N SER A 214 -12.78 -20.74 -5.52
CA SER A 214 -12.45 -19.46 -4.88
C SER A 214 -10.94 -19.35 -4.63
N TRP A 215 -10.35 -18.25 -5.11
CA TRP A 215 -8.95 -17.90 -4.86
C TRP A 215 -8.84 -17.20 -3.50
N TYR A 216 -8.53 -17.97 -2.46
CA TYR A 216 -8.56 -17.51 -1.07
C TYR A 216 -7.58 -16.37 -0.82
N PHE A 217 -6.40 -16.43 -1.41
CA PHE A 217 -5.39 -15.37 -1.39
C PHE A 217 -5.97 -14.05 -1.90
N PHE A 218 -6.64 -14.06 -3.05
CA PHE A 218 -7.25 -12.85 -3.61
C PHE A 218 -8.39 -12.31 -2.74
N ILE A 219 -9.21 -13.19 -2.14
CA ILE A 219 -10.27 -12.79 -1.20
C ILE A 219 -9.68 -12.11 0.04
N ILE A 220 -8.65 -12.70 0.66
CA ILE A 220 -7.98 -12.13 1.83
C ILE A 220 -7.34 -10.79 1.46
N PHE A 221 -6.71 -10.72 0.28
CA PHE A 221 -6.08 -9.50 -0.20
C PHE A 221 -7.10 -8.38 -0.46
N LEU A 222 -8.29 -8.71 -1.01
CA LEU A 222 -9.42 -7.79 -1.12
C LEU A 222 -9.91 -7.28 0.24
N ILE A 223 -10.07 -8.16 1.23
CA ILE A 223 -10.51 -7.78 2.59
C ILE A 223 -9.52 -6.80 3.23
N VAL A 224 -8.22 -7.08 3.14
CA VAL A 224 -7.17 -6.17 3.63
C VAL A 224 -7.21 -4.84 2.87
N GLY A 225 -7.44 -4.87 1.56
CA GLY A 225 -7.65 -3.67 0.75
C GLY A 225 -8.81 -2.81 1.25
N ILE A 226 -9.97 -3.40 1.56
CA ILE A 226 -11.13 -2.69 2.10
C ILE A 226 -10.84 -2.07 3.48
N ILE A 227 -10.12 -2.79 4.35
CA ILE A 227 -9.72 -2.24 5.67
C ILE A 227 -8.80 -1.02 5.48
N MET A 228 -7.83 -1.12 4.58
CA MET A 228 -6.93 -0.03 4.24
C MET A 228 -7.67 1.20 3.69
N THR A 229 -8.62 1.01 2.76
CA THR A 229 -9.40 2.13 2.20
C THR A 229 -10.31 2.79 3.25
N LEU A 230 -10.86 2.01 4.20
CA LEU A 230 -11.62 2.54 5.34
C LEU A 230 -10.73 3.38 6.27
N LEU A 231 -9.51 2.93 6.56
CA LEU A 231 -8.55 3.71 7.34
C LEU A 231 -8.22 5.03 6.64
N SER A 232 -8.01 5.00 5.32
CA SER A 232 -7.74 6.21 4.53
C SER A 232 -8.92 7.20 4.55
N LEU A 233 -10.16 6.70 4.46
CA LEU A 233 -11.36 7.53 4.60
C LEU A 233 -11.46 8.19 5.98
N ILE A 234 -11.23 7.43 7.07
CA ILE A 234 -11.28 7.95 8.44
C ILE A 234 -10.22 9.05 8.63
N TRP A 235 -8.99 8.82 8.14
CA TRP A 235 -7.92 9.82 8.26
C TRP A 235 -8.13 11.04 7.37
N SER A 236 -8.77 10.92 6.20
CA SER A 236 -9.21 12.06 5.40
C SER A 236 -10.13 12.99 6.22
N VAL A 237 -11.06 12.43 7.00
CA VAL A 237 -11.96 13.21 7.86
C VAL A 237 -11.21 13.88 9.00
N PHE A 238 -10.25 13.20 9.64
CA PHE A 238 -9.42 13.83 10.67
C PHE A 238 -8.57 14.97 10.13
N VAL A 239 -7.99 14.82 8.94
CA VAL A 239 -7.23 15.90 8.30
C VAL A 239 -8.13 17.08 7.96
N TYR A 240 -9.33 16.84 7.44
CA TYR A 240 -10.30 17.91 7.16
C TYR A 240 -10.61 18.75 8.41
N LYS A 241 -10.82 18.11 9.57
CA LYS A 241 -11.11 18.80 10.83
C LYS A 241 -9.96 19.68 11.34
N ASN A 242 -8.72 19.36 10.94
CA ASN A 242 -7.53 20.09 11.36
C ASN A 242 -7.19 21.28 10.43
N PHE A 243 -7.92 21.49 9.33
CA PHE A 243 -7.67 22.60 8.41
C PHE A 243 -7.99 23.97 9.02
N GLY A 244 -7.17 24.97 8.73
CA GLY A 244 -7.29 26.33 9.25
C GLY A 244 -6.72 26.53 10.67
N GLN A 245 -6.12 25.51 11.28
CA GLN A 245 -5.51 25.58 12.61
C GLN A 245 -3.99 25.85 12.57
N GLY A 246 -3.48 26.36 11.44
CA GLY A 246 -2.07 26.69 11.24
C GLY A 246 -1.16 25.47 11.01
N LEU A 247 -1.65 24.45 10.29
CA LEU A 247 -0.86 23.28 9.88
C LEU A 247 0.08 23.65 8.72
N GLN A 248 -0.37 24.50 7.78
CA GLN A 248 0.41 24.98 6.65
C GLN A 248 1.72 25.67 7.05
N ASP A 249 1.71 26.54 8.07
CA ASP A 249 2.91 27.28 8.49
C ASP A 249 4.05 26.35 8.92
N HIS A 250 3.71 25.25 9.60
CA HIS A 250 4.68 24.23 10.00
C HIS A 250 5.20 23.39 8.82
N LEU A 251 4.35 23.12 7.82
CA LEU A 251 4.75 22.42 6.60
C LEU A 251 5.72 23.28 5.76
N ASP A 252 5.44 24.57 5.66
CA ASP A 252 6.27 25.53 4.94
C ASP A 252 7.61 25.76 5.66
N GLN A 253 7.61 25.79 7.00
CA GLN A 253 8.85 25.83 7.79
C GLN A 253 9.69 24.56 7.59
N LYS A 254 9.08 23.37 7.59
CA LYS A 254 9.80 22.11 7.32
C LYS A 254 10.40 22.06 5.91
N ASN A 255 9.66 22.55 4.89
CA ASN A 255 10.18 22.62 3.53
C ASN A 255 11.35 23.61 3.42
N LYS A 256 11.27 24.76 4.09
CA LYS A 256 12.37 25.74 4.15
C LYS A 256 13.62 25.15 4.81
N GLU A 257 13.47 24.47 5.94
CA GLU A 257 14.58 23.80 6.62
C GLU A 257 15.20 22.68 5.76
N SER A 258 14.36 21.87 5.09
CA SER A 258 14.85 20.81 4.20
C SER A 258 15.59 21.37 2.99
N SER A 259 15.11 22.47 2.41
CA SER A 259 15.79 23.17 1.31
C SER A 259 17.09 23.83 1.76
N ALA A 260 17.12 24.43 2.95
CA ALA A 260 18.34 25.02 3.52
C ALA A 260 19.40 23.94 3.81
N ASN A 261 19.00 22.79 4.37
CA ASN A 261 19.93 21.67 4.58
C ASN A 261 20.48 21.09 3.27
N ASN A 262 19.66 21.05 2.22
CA ASN A 262 20.11 20.62 0.89
C ASN A 262 21.08 21.59 0.25
N ASN A 263 20.84 22.89 0.39
CA ASN A 263 21.76 23.91 -0.07
C ASN A 263 23.09 23.83 0.70
N ASN A 264 23.05 23.63 2.02
CA ASN A 264 24.26 23.46 2.82
C ASN A 264 25.04 22.19 2.46
N LEU A 265 24.36 21.07 2.20
CA LEU A 265 25.00 19.83 1.72
C LEU A 265 25.64 20.00 0.33
N LEU A 266 24.97 20.74 -0.57
CA LEU A 266 25.51 21.06 -1.89
C LEU A 266 26.72 22.00 -1.78
N LEU A 267 26.68 22.99 -0.89
CA LEU A 267 27.80 23.89 -0.62
C LEU A 267 29.01 23.15 -0.04
N VAL A 268 28.81 22.28 0.95
CA VAL A 268 29.88 21.43 1.52
C VAL A 268 30.42 20.43 0.49
N SER A 269 29.57 19.90 -0.39
CA SER A 269 30.02 19.02 -1.48
C SER A 269 30.82 19.76 -2.55
N ASN A 270 30.49 21.02 -2.81
CA ASN A 270 31.24 21.88 -3.72
C ASN A 270 32.59 22.26 -3.08
N GLU A 271 32.65 22.71 -1.83
CA GLU A 271 33.91 23.00 -1.14
C GLU A 271 34.90 21.82 -1.18
N LYS A 272 34.42 20.59 -0.93
CA LYS A 272 35.26 19.38 -1.01
C LYS A 272 35.70 19.02 -2.44
N ARG A 273 35.01 19.50 -3.47
CA ARG A 273 35.38 19.30 -4.88
C ARG A 273 36.47 20.26 -5.34
N TRP A 274 36.56 21.44 -4.71
CA TRP A 274 37.60 22.44 -4.99
C TRP A 274 38.86 22.28 -4.14
N SER A 275 38.87 21.40 -3.13
CA SER A 275 40.02 21.20 -2.23
C SER A 275 40.93 20.03 -2.61
N ILE A 276 40.99 19.62 -3.88
CA ILE A 276 41.90 18.56 -4.37
C ILE A 276 43.10 19.13 -5.13
N GLU A 277 43.19 20.46 -5.25
CA GLU A 277 44.36 21.13 -5.82
C GLU A 277 45.06 21.90 -4.70
N ASP A 278 45.94 21.20 -3.97
CA ASP A 278 47.17 21.68 -3.34
C ASP A 278 47.98 20.49 -2.78
#